data_AF-A0A1C7M9I1-F1
#
_entry.id   AF-A0A1C7M9I1-F1
#
_cell.length_a   1.000
_cell.length_b   1.000
_cell.length_c   1.000
_cell.angle_alpha   90.00
_cell.angle_beta   90.00
_cell.angle_gamma   90.00
#
_symmetry.space_group_name_H-M   'P 1'
#
loop_
_entity.id
_entity.type
_entity.pdbx_description
1 polymer ?
#
loop_
_entity_poly.entity_id
_entity_poly.type
_entity_poly.pdbx_seq_one_letter_code
_entity_poly.pdbx_strand_id
1 'polypeptide(L)'
;MAKVKHKEMRHAAKITGHWPDLSFDAANKKNMKQPDICIYPSTPEAISAYTLNDETIAKSTYPNLKKTRGSFGRVSWSMLSVPVEVKRNPKMAAFSYAKGKNWLPENDDARKARGQLVDYAREVLARQHRQFLFMIVIIKDHARLLRWDRVGAVVSEPFEYIKDPDTLGGFVWRYSMITLAQRGFDTTAIPATEEEVSLLQAYVKTLQDSDNYLKTAVNEMFSNGWPIHKVELDAEGFVDTDDNTTEAIIAENVKSAAEVGHVQQKKKGARGKKSTPIKLMFQNGACSLVMP
;
A
#
# COMPACT_ATOMS: atom_id res chain seq x y z
N MET A 1 26.00 -0.41 23.96
CA MET A 1 25.05 -0.17 22.84
C MET A 1 24.88 -1.47 22.08
N ALA A 2 23.71 -2.11 22.17
CA ALA A 2 23.46 -3.37 21.47
C ALA A 2 23.48 -3.13 19.95
N LYS A 3 24.29 -3.89 19.21
CA LYS A 3 24.25 -3.93 17.74
C LYS A 3 22.90 -4.52 17.32
N VAL A 4 21.94 -3.65 16.96
CA VAL A 4 20.64 -4.07 16.43
C VAL A 4 20.89 -4.85 15.14
N LYS A 5 20.63 -6.16 15.17
CA LYS A 5 20.91 -7.14 14.10
C LYS A 5 19.95 -7.08 12.91
N HIS A 6 18.96 -6.19 12.89
CA HIS A 6 17.95 -6.17 11.83
C HIS A 6 18.16 -5.00 10.87
N LYS A 7 18.97 -5.24 9.81
CA LYS A 7 19.17 -4.30 8.70
C LYS A 7 17.83 -3.89 8.03
N GLU A 8 16.84 -4.78 8.08
CA GLU A 8 15.47 -4.62 7.53
C GLU A 8 14.57 -3.65 8.32
N MET A 9 14.89 -3.35 9.59
CA MET A 9 14.10 -2.40 10.39
C MET A 9 14.53 -0.94 10.24
N ARG A 10 15.60 -0.68 9.49
CA ARG A 10 16.11 0.67 9.30
C ARG A 10 15.21 1.47 8.38
N HIS A 11 14.96 2.71 8.76
CA HIS A 11 14.25 3.67 7.93
C HIS A 11 15.16 4.84 7.56
N ALA A 12 14.90 5.45 6.41
CA ALA A 12 15.61 6.63 5.94
C ALA A 12 14.61 7.73 5.61
N ALA A 13 14.83 8.92 6.15
CA ALA A 13 14.10 10.12 5.75
C ALA A 13 14.79 10.74 4.51
N LYS A 14 13.98 11.18 3.55
CA LYS A 14 14.44 11.84 2.32
C LYS A 14 13.65 13.12 2.09
N ILE A 15 14.34 14.17 1.69
CA ILE A 15 13.71 15.40 1.18
C ILE A 15 13.22 15.10 -0.24
N THR A 16 11.91 15.21 -0.46
CA THR A 16 11.22 14.70 -1.67
C THR A 16 10.38 15.73 -2.39
N GLY A 17 10.05 16.87 -1.78
CA GLY A 17 9.07 17.84 -2.29
C GLY A 17 9.34 18.48 -3.66
N HIS A 18 10.45 18.14 -4.32
CA HIS A 18 10.83 18.62 -5.65
C HIS A 18 10.92 17.53 -6.72
N TRP A 19 10.82 16.25 -6.37
CA TRP A 19 10.98 15.14 -7.32
C TRP A 19 9.78 14.20 -7.26
N PRO A 20 8.88 14.24 -8.27
CA PRO A 20 7.70 13.40 -8.31
C PRO A 20 8.03 11.92 -8.42
N ASP A 21 7.02 11.12 -8.08
CA ASP A 21 6.93 9.72 -8.44
C ASP A 21 6.84 9.57 -9.98
N LEU A 22 7.63 8.64 -10.53
CA LEU A 22 7.72 8.37 -11.97
C LEU A 22 7.00 7.09 -12.39
N SER A 23 6.30 6.41 -11.48
CA SER A 23 5.43 5.30 -11.83
C SER A 23 4.42 5.75 -12.88
N PHE A 24 4.08 4.84 -13.80
CA PHE A 24 3.28 5.12 -15.00
C PHE A 24 1.97 5.88 -14.71
N ASP A 25 1.31 5.54 -13.61
CA ASP A 25 0.04 6.14 -13.20
C ASP A 25 0.20 7.45 -12.39
N ALA A 26 1.39 7.72 -11.85
CA ALA A 26 1.72 8.94 -11.14
C ALA A 26 2.26 10.03 -12.09
N ALA A 27 3.08 9.65 -13.07
CA ALA A 27 3.76 10.56 -14.00
C ALA A 27 2.80 11.38 -14.89
N ASN A 28 1.57 10.88 -15.10
CA ASN A 28 0.57 11.52 -15.97
C ASN A 28 -0.32 12.56 -15.25
N LYS A 29 -0.14 12.80 -13.95
CA LYS A 29 -0.99 13.75 -13.19
C LYS A 29 -0.45 15.17 -13.29
N LYS A 30 -1.25 16.11 -13.82
CA LYS A 30 -0.98 17.55 -13.67
C LYS A 30 -1.10 17.94 -12.19
N ASN A 31 -0.19 18.79 -11.70
CA ASN A 31 -0.15 19.29 -10.30
C ASN A 31 0.01 18.20 -9.22
N MET A 32 1.01 17.33 -9.37
CA MET A 32 1.34 16.32 -8.36
C MET A 32 1.67 16.97 -7.01
N LYS A 33 0.81 16.76 -6.02
CA LYS A 33 1.11 17.09 -4.63
C LYS A 33 2.13 16.08 -4.09
N GLN A 34 3.19 16.55 -3.46
CA GLN A 34 4.30 15.72 -2.98
C GLN A 34 4.62 16.08 -1.53
N PRO A 35 4.78 15.10 -0.63
CA PRO A 35 5.22 15.38 0.73
C PRO A 35 6.63 15.99 0.69
N ASP A 36 6.87 16.96 1.57
CA ASP A 36 8.17 17.62 1.68
C ASP A 36 9.27 16.61 2.05
N ILE A 37 8.96 15.71 2.97
CA ILE A 37 9.84 14.64 3.44
C ILE A 37 9.07 13.31 3.41
N CYS A 38 9.74 12.25 2.97
CA CYS A 38 9.21 10.89 3.03
C CYS A 38 10.15 10.01 3.86
N ILE A 39 9.59 9.19 4.75
CA ILE A 39 10.31 8.15 5.47
C ILE A 39 10.08 6.83 4.75
N TYR A 40 11.17 6.15 4.38
CA TYR A 40 11.17 4.88 3.65
C TYR A 40 11.79 3.76 4.48
N PRO A 41 11.41 2.49 4.27
CA PRO A 41 12.24 1.38 4.70
C PRO A 41 13.59 1.40 3.95
N SER A 42 14.64 0.85 4.56
CA SER A 42 16.00 0.82 3.97
C SER A 42 16.28 -0.47 3.19
N THR A 43 15.24 -1.07 2.59
CA THR A 43 15.43 -2.24 1.73
C THR A 43 16.03 -1.82 0.38
N PRO A 44 16.74 -2.71 -0.33
CA PRO A 44 17.31 -2.40 -1.64
C PRO A 44 16.27 -1.86 -2.64
N GLU A 45 15.05 -2.39 -2.61
CA GLU A 45 13.95 -2.04 -3.51
C GLU A 45 13.48 -0.60 -3.22
N ALA A 46 13.28 -0.26 -1.94
CA ALA A 46 12.92 1.09 -1.55
C ALA A 46 14.03 2.10 -1.88
N ILE A 47 15.28 1.74 -1.59
CA ILE A 47 16.45 2.56 -1.95
C ILE A 47 16.48 2.83 -3.45
N SER A 48 16.32 1.80 -4.27
CA SER A 48 16.27 1.93 -5.73
C SER A 48 15.14 2.86 -6.16
N ALA A 49 13.93 2.67 -5.61
CA ALA A 49 12.73 3.41 -6.00
C ALA A 49 12.81 4.91 -5.72
N TYR A 50 13.36 5.34 -4.57
CA TYR A 50 13.45 6.77 -4.24
C TYR A 50 14.74 7.43 -4.72
N THR A 51 15.75 6.68 -5.17
CA THR A 51 17.06 7.27 -5.51
C THR A 51 16.96 8.14 -6.77
N LEU A 52 17.55 9.33 -6.71
CA LEU A 52 17.68 10.20 -7.88
C LEU A 52 18.82 9.70 -8.76
N ASN A 53 18.59 9.60 -10.07
CA ASN A 53 19.65 9.25 -11.01
C ASN A 53 20.66 10.41 -11.16
N ASP A 54 21.88 10.09 -11.58
CA ASP A 54 22.97 11.07 -11.66
C ASP A 54 22.65 12.21 -12.64
N GLU A 55 21.91 11.93 -13.72
CA GLU A 55 21.47 12.94 -14.67
C GLU A 55 20.55 13.99 -14.03
N THR A 56 19.57 13.54 -13.23
CA THR A 56 18.66 14.42 -12.47
C THR A 56 19.46 15.30 -11.51
N ILE A 57 20.44 14.71 -10.82
CA ILE A 57 21.31 15.43 -9.88
C ILE A 57 22.19 16.45 -10.61
N ALA A 58 22.78 16.08 -11.75
CA ALA A 58 23.65 16.93 -12.54
C ALA A 58 22.91 18.17 -13.05
N LYS A 59 21.69 18.00 -13.55
CA LYS A 59 20.83 19.06 -14.12
C LYS A 59 20.14 19.94 -13.07
N SER A 60 20.01 19.48 -11.83
CA SER A 60 19.32 20.24 -10.79
C SER A 60 20.09 21.48 -10.33
N THR A 61 19.35 22.58 -10.15
CA THR A 61 19.82 23.83 -9.52
C THR A 61 19.46 23.91 -8.04
N TYR A 62 18.87 22.85 -7.46
CA TYR A 62 18.39 22.87 -6.09
C TYR A 62 19.54 23.04 -5.08
N PRO A 63 19.43 23.94 -4.09
CA PRO A 63 20.51 24.21 -3.14
C PRO A 63 21.01 22.95 -2.43
N ASN A 64 22.34 22.82 -2.36
CA ASN A 64 23.07 21.75 -1.66
C ASN A 64 22.84 20.31 -2.17
N LEU A 65 21.96 20.07 -3.14
CA LEU A 65 21.66 18.72 -3.65
C LEU A 65 22.93 17.91 -3.97
N LYS A 66 23.84 18.50 -4.75
CA LYS A 66 25.08 17.81 -5.19
C LYS A 66 25.99 17.45 -4.01
N LYS A 67 26.00 18.29 -2.96
CA LYS A 67 26.82 18.09 -1.75
C LYS A 67 26.20 17.08 -0.79
N THR A 68 24.87 17.04 -0.70
CA THR A 68 24.12 16.21 0.25
C THR A 68 23.16 15.24 -0.45
N ARG A 69 23.57 14.68 -1.61
CA ARG A 69 22.71 13.85 -2.46
C ARG A 69 22.01 12.70 -1.71
N GLY A 70 22.66 12.14 -0.69
CA GLY A 70 22.12 11.08 0.15
C GLY A 70 20.91 11.48 1.00
N SER A 71 20.65 12.78 1.20
CA SER A 71 19.48 13.28 1.94
C SER A 71 18.25 13.49 1.06
N PHE A 72 18.42 13.43 -0.26
CA PHE A 72 17.36 13.67 -1.23
C PHE A 72 16.86 12.36 -1.86
N GLY A 73 15.63 12.40 -2.32
CA GLY A 73 15.01 11.32 -3.07
C GLY A 73 13.82 11.84 -3.86
N ARG A 74 13.29 10.99 -4.74
CA ARG A 74 11.96 11.19 -5.31
C ARG A 74 10.89 10.61 -4.42
N VAL A 75 9.67 11.05 -4.62
CA VAL A 75 8.51 10.34 -4.07
C VAL A 75 8.42 8.96 -4.71
N SER A 76 8.24 7.92 -3.90
CA SER A 76 7.83 6.60 -4.33
C SER A 76 6.63 6.17 -3.48
N TRP A 77 5.43 6.37 -4.01
CA TRP A 77 4.18 6.11 -3.29
C TRP A 77 4.02 4.65 -2.89
N SER A 78 4.60 3.73 -3.65
CA SER A 78 4.58 2.28 -3.36
C SER A 78 5.53 1.88 -2.22
N MET A 79 6.59 2.64 -1.98
CA MET A 79 7.59 2.36 -0.94
C MET A 79 7.48 3.28 0.28
N LEU A 80 6.69 4.35 0.18
CA LEU A 80 6.57 5.38 1.20
C LEU A 80 5.95 4.83 2.49
N SER A 81 6.66 4.98 3.61
CA SER A 81 6.25 4.46 4.91
C SER A 81 5.48 5.51 5.70
N VAL A 82 6.05 6.70 5.87
CA VAL A 82 5.43 7.83 6.59
C VAL A 82 5.68 9.11 5.80
N PRO A 83 4.63 9.76 5.29
CA PRO A 83 4.74 11.09 4.69
C PRO A 83 4.86 12.14 5.81
N VAL A 84 5.69 13.15 5.54
CA VAL A 84 5.92 14.27 6.46
C VAL A 84 5.74 15.57 5.68
N GLU A 85 4.78 16.37 6.10
CA GLU A 85 4.50 17.69 5.51
C GLU A 85 5.01 18.79 6.44
N VAL A 86 5.73 19.76 5.89
CA VAL A 86 6.35 20.85 6.65
C VAL A 86 5.86 22.20 6.13
N LYS A 87 5.13 22.94 6.96
CA LYS A 87 4.73 24.32 6.63
C LYS A 87 5.41 25.32 7.55
N ARG A 88 5.95 26.40 6.99
CA ARG A 88 6.52 27.51 7.77
C ARG A 88 5.48 28.55 8.18
N ASN A 89 4.48 28.78 7.31
CA ASN A 89 3.45 29.78 7.53
C ASN A 89 2.25 29.16 8.27
N PRO A 90 1.92 29.59 9.51
CA PRO A 90 0.80 29.05 10.27
C PRO A 90 -0.57 29.31 9.61
N LYS A 91 -0.67 30.30 8.72
CA LYS A 91 -1.90 30.52 7.95
C LYS A 91 -2.21 29.36 6.99
N MET A 92 -1.18 28.62 6.57
CA MET A 92 -1.29 27.46 5.68
C MET A 92 -1.42 26.14 6.46
N ALA A 93 -1.63 26.21 7.77
CA ALA A 93 -1.81 25.05 8.61
C ALA A 93 -3.12 24.32 8.28
N ALA A 94 -3.06 23.00 8.10
CA ALA A 94 -4.24 22.16 7.96
C ALA A 94 -5.12 22.16 9.22
N PHE A 95 -4.49 22.31 10.40
CA PHE A 95 -5.12 22.29 11.73
C PHE A 95 -4.60 23.45 12.58
N SER A 96 -5.43 24.05 13.42
CA SER A 96 -4.97 25.10 14.35
C SER A 96 -4.07 24.52 15.42
N TYR A 97 -3.02 25.25 15.82
CA TYR A 97 -2.13 24.89 16.93
C TYR A 97 -2.42 25.68 18.21
N ALA A 98 -3.23 26.73 18.09
CA ALA A 98 -3.54 27.62 19.21
C ALA A 98 -4.69 27.05 20.06
N LYS A 99 -4.49 27.03 21.39
CA LYS A 99 -5.51 26.68 22.37
C LYS A 99 -6.74 27.60 22.23
N GLY A 100 -7.94 27.04 22.33
CA GLY A 100 -9.21 27.79 22.29
C GLY A 100 -9.62 28.30 20.90
N LYS A 101 -8.89 27.97 19.83
CA LYS A 101 -9.33 28.23 18.45
C LYS A 101 -9.98 27.00 17.85
N ASN A 102 -10.83 27.21 16.84
CA ASN A 102 -11.35 26.12 16.02
C ASN A 102 -10.18 25.29 15.47
N TRP A 103 -10.16 24.00 15.81
CA TRP A 103 -9.07 23.11 15.45
C TRP A 103 -9.01 22.84 13.94
N LEU A 104 -10.14 23.02 13.22
CA LEU A 104 -10.25 23.00 11.77
C LEU A 104 -10.48 24.42 11.24
N PRO A 105 -9.43 25.19 10.91
CA PRO A 105 -9.63 26.49 10.30
C PRO A 105 -10.38 26.36 8.97
N GLU A 106 -11.34 27.26 8.75
CA GLU A 106 -12.22 27.25 7.58
C GLU A 106 -11.66 28.04 6.40
N ASN A 107 -10.52 28.71 6.55
CA ASN A 107 -9.90 29.46 5.46
C ASN A 107 -9.44 28.54 4.31
N ASP A 108 -9.35 29.13 3.11
CA ASP A 108 -9.05 28.41 1.87
C ASP A 108 -7.70 27.68 1.92
N ASP A 109 -6.69 28.27 2.53
CA ASP A 109 -5.35 27.67 2.62
C ASP A 109 -5.36 26.42 3.51
N ALA A 110 -6.08 26.47 4.62
CA ALA A 110 -6.27 25.32 5.50
C ALA A 110 -7.07 24.20 4.82
N ARG A 111 -8.12 24.54 4.04
CA ARG A 111 -8.86 23.55 3.23
C ARG A 111 -7.96 22.91 2.17
N LYS A 112 -7.15 23.70 1.46
CA LYS A 112 -6.19 23.20 0.47
C LYS A 112 -5.13 22.31 1.11
N ALA A 113 -4.60 22.69 2.28
CA ALA A 113 -3.63 21.90 3.04
C ALA A 113 -4.23 20.56 3.47
N ARG A 114 -5.47 20.53 3.99
CA ARG A 114 -6.15 19.26 4.30
C ARG A 114 -6.37 18.40 3.06
N GLY A 115 -6.80 18.99 1.95
CA GLY A 115 -6.93 18.28 0.67
C GLY A 115 -5.59 17.69 0.19
N GLN A 116 -4.48 18.37 0.44
CA GLN A 116 -3.13 17.85 0.17
C GLN A 116 -2.80 16.63 1.03
N LEU A 117 -3.11 16.64 2.32
CA LEU A 117 -2.91 15.47 3.21
C LEU A 117 -3.79 14.28 2.80
N VAL A 118 -5.06 14.53 2.44
CA VAL A 118 -5.97 13.50 1.93
C VAL A 118 -5.41 12.86 0.66
N ASP A 119 -4.87 13.67 -0.25
CA ASP A 119 -4.27 13.15 -1.48
C ASP A 119 -3.09 12.22 -1.19
N TYR A 120 -2.22 12.56 -0.23
CA TYR A 120 -1.11 11.67 0.15
C TYR A 120 -1.61 10.34 0.71
N ALA A 121 -2.61 10.38 1.60
CA ALA A 121 -3.20 9.17 2.14
C ALA A 121 -3.81 8.31 1.03
N ARG A 122 -4.53 8.94 0.09
CA ARG A 122 -5.11 8.27 -1.08
C ARG A 122 -4.05 7.61 -1.96
N GLU A 123 -2.97 8.32 -2.31
CA GLU A 123 -1.93 7.77 -3.19
C GLU A 123 -1.22 6.56 -2.56
N VAL A 124 -0.96 6.60 -1.25
CA VAL A 124 -0.35 5.48 -0.51
C VAL A 124 -1.32 4.30 -0.37
N LEU A 125 -2.55 4.54 0.09
CA LEU A 125 -3.55 3.50 0.32
C LEU A 125 -4.03 2.83 -0.99
N ALA A 126 -3.85 3.50 -2.14
CA ALA A 126 -4.13 2.93 -3.46
C ALA A 126 -2.99 2.02 -3.96
N ARG A 127 -1.74 2.23 -3.51
CA ARG A 127 -0.53 1.54 -3.99
C ARG A 127 0.07 0.55 -3.00
N GLN A 128 -0.46 0.51 -1.79
CA GLN A 128 0.00 -0.38 -0.74
C GLN A 128 -1.23 -1.00 -0.06
N HIS A 129 -1.20 -2.32 0.11
CA HIS A 129 -2.20 -3.05 0.87
C HIS A 129 -2.10 -2.66 2.36
N ARG A 130 -2.90 -1.67 2.74
CA ARG A 130 -2.90 -1.09 4.08
C ARG A 130 -4.31 -0.87 4.58
N GLN A 131 -4.50 -1.20 5.86
CA GLN A 131 -5.68 -0.87 6.64
C GLN A 131 -5.61 0.58 7.17
N PHE A 132 -4.41 1.08 7.45
CA PHE A 132 -4.19 2.46 7.90
C PHE A 132 -2.78 2.99 7.55
N LEU A 133 -2.60 4.30 7.65
CA LEU A 133 -1.35 4.99 7.39
C LEU A 133 -1.07 6.05 8.46
N PHE A 134 0.15 6.10 8.98
CA PHE A 134 0.59 7.22 9.80
C PHE A 134 1.21 8.33 8.95
N MET A 135 1.04 9.58 9.38
CA MET A 135 1.61 10.78 8.74
C MET A 135 2.02 11.79 9.81
N ILE A 136 3.03 12.60 9.52
CA ILE A 136 3.51 13.67 10.40
C ILE A 136 3.27 15.01 9.73
N VAL A 137 2.79 15.99 10.49
CA VAL A 137 2.60 17.37 10.00
C VAL A 137 3.32 18.32 10.95
N ILE A 138 4.28 19.09 10.43
CA ILE A 138 5.12 20.02 11.18
C ILE A 138 4.83 21.45 10.74
N ILE A 139 4.37 22.29 11.67
CA ILE A 139 4.19 23.72 11.45
C ILE A 139 5.06 24.47 12.47
N LYS A 140 6.06 25.17 11.97
CA LYS A 140 7.07 25.86 12.79
C LYS A 140 7.70 24.93 13.84
N ASP A 141 7.38 25.13 15.10
CA ASP A 141 7.89 24.47 16.31
C ASP A 141 6.94 23.39 16.85
N HIS A 142 5.78 23.20 16.21
CA HIS A 142 4.78 22.22 16.60
C HIS A 142 4.65 21.10 15.57
N ALA A 143 4.37 19.89 16.06
CA ALA A 143 4.04 18.74 15.24
C ALA A 143 2.67 18.16 15.62
N ARG A 144 2.09 17.40 14.68
CA ARG A 144 0.94 16.53 14.88
C ARG A 144 1.21 15.18 14.25
N LEU A 145 0.70 14.13 14.88
CA LEU A 145 0.66 12.78 14.34
C LEU A 145 -0.75 12.51 13.82
N LEU A 146 -0.84 11.97 12.61
CA LEU A 146 -2.10 11.59 11.97
C LEU A 146 -2.11 10.08 11.76
N ARG A 147 -3.26 9.44 11.98
CA ARG A 147 -3.55 8.08 11.55
C ARG A 147 -4.75 8.11 10.59
N TRP A 148 -4.49 7.84 9.33
CA TRP A 148 -5.49 7.72 8.26
C TRP A 148 -5.96 6.28 8.13
N ASP A 149 -7.23 6.09 7.84
CA ASP A 149 -7.77 4.86 7.26
C ASP A 149 -8.58 5.21 6.00
N ARG A 150 -9.41 4.26 5.51
CA ARG A 150 -10.23 4.47 4.31
C ARG A 150 -11.42 5.42 4.54
N VAL A 151 -11.78 5.72 5.79
CA VAL A 151 -12.95 6.56 6.12
C VAL A 151 -12.56 7.96 6.61
N GLY A 152 -11.34 8.15 7.12
CA GLY A 152 -10.89 9.47 7.57
C GLY A 152 -9.54 9.46 8.28
N ALA A 153 -9.32 10.44 9.16
CA ALA A 153 -8.11 10.57 9.95
C ALA A 153 -8.39 10.91 11.40
N VAL A 154 -7.62 10.28 12.30
CA VAL A 154 -7.47 10.72 13.69
C VAL A 154 -6.22 11.59 13.77
N VAL A 155 -6.33 12.74 14.43
CA VAL A 155 -5.26 13.75 14.53
C VAL A 155 -4.93 13.99 15.99
N SER A 156 -3.67 13.82 16.40
CA SER A 156 -3.23 14.11 17.76
C SER A 156 -3.40 15.58 18.11
N GLU A 157 -3.45 15.93 19.39
CA GLU A 157 -3.18 17.30 19.85
C GLU A 157 -1.81 17.79 19.33
N PRO A 158 -1.62 19.12 19.17
CA PRO A 158 -0.33 19.66 18.75
C PRO A 158 0.67 19.58 19.91
N PHE A 159 1.93 19.27 19.61
CA PHE A 159 3.00 19.23 20.61
C PHE A 159 4.27 19.93 20.11
N GLU A 160 5.00 20.56 21.04
CA GLU A 160 6.22 21.32 20.75
C GLU A 160 7.44 20.41 20.59
N TYR A 161 7.71 19.95 19.36
CA TYR A 161 8.77 18.97 19.11
C TYR A 161 10.20 19.53 19.25
N ILE A 162 10.37 20.85 19.28
CA ILE A 162 11.68 21.49 19.50
C ILE A 162 12.04 21.52 20.98
N LYS A 163 11.07 21.82 21.85
CA LYS A 163 11.27 21.85 23.30
C LYS A 163 11.23 20.46 23.92
N ASP A 164 10.32 19.63 23.44
CA ASP A 164 10.17 18.23 23.84
C ASP A 164 10.30 17.31 22.60
N PRO A 165 11.54 16.98 22.20
CA PRO A 165 11.78 16.14 21.03
C PRO A 165 11.38 14.68 21.25
N ASP A 166 11.17 14.24 22.48
CA ASP A 166 10.96 12.83 22.82
C ASP A 166 9.65 12.30 22.24
N THR A 167 8.63 13.15 22.13
CA THR A 167 7.35 12.76 21.51
C THR A 167 7.53 12.41 20.03
N LEU A 168 8.17 13.30 19.24
CA LEU A 168 8.40 13.06 17.80
C LEU A 168 9.44 11.97 17.58
N GLY A 169 10.59 12.06 18.25
CA GLY A 169 11.68 11.10 18.15
C GLY A 169 11.25 9.71 18.60
N GLY A 170 10.50 9.63 19.70
CA GLY A 170 9.93 8.39 20.22
C GLY A 170 8.87 7.78 19.30
N PHE A 171 8.09 8.59 18.59
CA PHE A 171 7.20 8.07 17.53
C PHE A 171 7.99 7.46 16.38
N VAL A 172 8.97 8.18 15.82
CA VAL A 172 9.78 7.68 14.68
C VAL A 172 10.55 6.42 15.06
N TRP A 173 11.14 6.40 16.26
CA TRP A 173 11.82 5.23 16.79
C TRP A 173 10.85 4.04 16.94
N ARG A 174 9.70 4.23 17.60
CA ARG A 174 8.68 3.17 17.74
C ARG A 174 8.19 2.67 16.38
N TYR A 175 7.89 3.57 15.45
CA TYR A 175 7.48 3.21 14.09
C TYR A 175 8.52 2.29 13.40
N SER A 176 9.82 2.59 13.58
CA SER A 176 10.88 1.75 13.01
C SER A 176 11.01 0.37 13.66
N MET A 177 10.48 0.18 14.87
CA MET A 177 10.61 -1.05 15.66
C MET A 177 9.36 -1.94 15.62
N ILE A 178 8.19 -1.38 15.30
CA ILE A 178 6.92 -2.12 15.22
C ILE A 178 6.80 -2.97 13.93
N THR A 179 5.91 -3.96 13.95
CA THR A 179 5.67 -4.88 12.84
C THR A 179 4.95 -4.22 11.65
N LEU A 180 4.92 -4.89 10.49
CA LEU A 180 4.17 -4.40 9.31
C LEU A 180 2.67 -4.20 9.61
N ALA A 181 2.03 -5.15 10.31
CA ALA A 181 0.63 -5.02 10.73
C ALA A 181 0.41 -3.77 11.62
N GLN A 182 1.30 -3.52 12.57
CA GLN A 182 1.24 -2.34 13.43
C GLN A 182 1.53 -1.02 12.69
N ARG A 183 2.24 -1.07 11.57
CA ARG A 183 2.41 0.06 10.63
C ARG A 183 1.20 0.24 9.71
N GLY A 184 0.24 -0.68 9.78
CA GLY A 184 -1.02 -0.64 9.06
C GLY A 184 -1.06 -1.42 7.75
N PHE A 185 -0.07 -2.26 7.46
CA PHE A 185 -0.15 -3.19 6.34
C PHE A 185 -1.15 -4.32 6.59
N ASP A 186 -1.87 -4.70 5.55
CA ASP A 186 -2.67 -5.92 5.55
C ASP A 186 -1.75 -7.12 5.31
N THR A 187 -1.60 -7.97 6.33
CA THR A 187 -0.71 -9.13 6.25
C THR A 187 -1.31 -10.31 5.49
N THR A 188 -2.60 -10.25 5.11
CA THR A 188 -3.23 -11.26 4.24
C THR A 188 -2.84 -11.07 2.78
N ALA A 189 -2.47 -9.85 2.39
CA ALA A 189 -2.00 -9.51 1.05
C ALA A 189 -0.47 -9.66 0.95
N ILE A 190 -0.02 -10.75 0.35
CA ILE A 190 1.40 -11.08 0.23
C ILE A 190 1.81 -11.13 -1.25
N PRO A 191 3.02 -10.69 -1.62
CA PRO A 191 3.49 -10.80 -2.99
C PRO A 191 3.38 -12.24 -3.52
N ALA A 192 2.87 -12.39 -4.74
CA ALA A 192 2.84 -13.67 -5.44
C ALA A 192 4.26 -14.07 -5.84
N THR A 193 4.56 -15.36 -5.76
CA THR A 193 5.83 -15.94 -6.23
C THR A 193 5.90 -15.94 -7.75
N GLU A 194 7.11 -16.04 -8.32
CA GLU A 194 7.29 -16.12 -9.78
C GLU A 194 6.58 -17.34 -10.36
N GLU A 195 6.54 -18.46 -9.63
CA GLU A 195 5.81 -19.66 -10.00
C GLU A 195 4.29 -19.44 -10.03
N GLU A 196 3.73 -18.78 -8.99
CA GLU A 196 2.31 -18.44 -8.93
C GLU A 196 1.91 -17.48 -10.07
N VAL A 197 2.77 -16.50 -10.36
CA VAL A 197 2.60 -15.58 -11.48
C VAL A 197 2.61 -16.34 -12.82
N SER A 198 3.55 -17.28 -12.99
CA SER A 198 3.65 -18.11 -14.20
C SER A 198 2.44 -19.03 -14.37
N LEU A 199 1.92 -19.59 -13.27
CA LEU A 199 0.69 -20.39 -13.26
C LEU A 199 -0.51 -19.56 -13.70
N LEU A 200 -0.65 -18.33 -13.18
CA LEU A 200 -1.71 -17.42 -13.60
C LEU A 200 -1.63 -17.11 -15.11
N GLN A 201 -0.42 -16.86 -15.63
CA GLN A 201 -0.22 -16.65 -17.07
C GLN A 201 -0.57 -17.88 -17.92
N ALA A 202 -0.25 -19.08 -17.44
CA ALA A 202 -0.60 -20.32 -18.13
C ALA A 202 -2.12 -20.54 -18.13
N TYR A 203 -2.80 -20.29 -17.01
CA TYR A 203 -4.25 -20.41 -16.88
C TYR A 203 -5.01 -19.51 -17.86
N VAL A 204 -4.57 -18.26 -18.07
CA VAL A 204 -5.21 -17.36 -19.05
C VAL A 204 -5.22 -17.93 -20.46
N LYS A 205 -4.19 -18.71 -20.83
CA LYS A 205 -4.10 -19.35 -22.14
C LYS A 205 -5.08 -20.50 -22.31
N THR A 206 -5.60 -21.06 -21.21
CA THR A 206 -6.58 -22.16 -21.25
C THR A 206 -8.02 -21.67 -21.27
N LEU A 207 -8.26 -20.37 -21.04
CA LEU A 207 -9.59 -19.77 -21.05
C LEU A 207 -10.22 -19.84 -22.44
N GLN A 208 -11.53 -20.11 -22.51
CA GLN A 208 -12.28 -20.13 -23.77
C GLN A 208 -12.62 -18.70 -24.22
N ASP A 209 -13.02 -18.52 -25.47
CA ASP A 209 -13.35 -17.17 -25.99
C ASP A 209 -14.60 -16.56 -25.35
N SER A 210 -15.47 -17.39 -24.77
CA SER A 210 -16.57 -16.96 -23.90
C SER A 210 -16.09 -16.24 -22.62
N ASP A 211 -14.83 -16.45 -22.20
CA ASP A 211 -14.24 -15.88 -20.98
C ASP A 211 -13.55 -14.53 -21.23
N ASN A 212 -14.05 -13.75 -22.21
CA ASN A 212 -13.39 -12.53 -22.68
C ASN A 212 -13.11 -11.52 -21.56
N TYR A 213 -14.01 -11.41 -20.57
CA TYR A 213 -13.82 -10.55 -19.40
C TYR A 213 -12.61 -10.97 -18.57
N LEU A 214 -12.50 -12.26 -18.22
CA LEU A 214 -11.40 -12.78 -17.41
C LEU A 214 -10.07 -12.69 -18.16
N LYS A 215 -10.06 -13.01 -19.46
CA LYS A 215 -8.89 -12.81 -20.32
C LYS A 215 -8.42 -11.37 -20.31
N THR A 216 -9.33 -10.42 -20.48
CA THR A 216 -9.02 -8.97 -20.47
C THR A 216 -8.48 -8.55 -19.11
N ALA A 217 -9.17 -8.89 -18.03
CA ALA A 217 -8.79 -8.55 -16.66
C ALA A 217 -7.37 -9.02 -16.32
N VAL A 218 -7.04 -10.28 -16.61
CA VAL A 218 -5.72 -10.81 -16.27
C VAL A 218 -4.63 -10.25 -17.19
N ASN A 219 -4.92 -10.01 -18.47
CA ASN A 219 -3.96 -9.35 -19.37
C ASN A 219 -3.65 -7.92 -18.91
N GLU A 220 -4.65 -7.17 -18.43
CA GLU A 220 -4.46 -5.84 -17.84
C GLU A 220 -3.62 -5.89 -16.55
N MET A 221 -3.80 -6.92 -15.71
CA MET A 221 -2.95 -7.10 -14.53
C MET A 221 -1.46 -7.16 -14.91
N PHE A 222 -1.12 -7.81 -16.02
CA PHE A 222 0.26 -7.95 -16.49
C PHE A 222 0.79 -6.71 -17.23
N SER A 223 -0.06 -5.87 -17.81
CA SER A 223 0.39 -4.73 -18.63
C SER A 223 0.93 -3.55 -17.81
N ASN A 224 0.52 -3.42 -16.55
CA ASN A 224 0.72 -2.19 -15.79
C ASN A 224 1.99 -2.17 -14.93
N GLY A 225 2.75 -3.27 -14.90
CA GLY A 225 4.05 -3.36 -14.21
C GLY A 225 4.00 -3.34 -12.68
N TRP A 226 2.81 -3.38 -12.06
CA TRP A 226 2.70 -3.48 -10.61
C TRP A 226 2.91 -4.92 -10.13
N PRO A 227 3.47 -5.10 -8.92
CA PRO A 227 3.57 -6.42 -8.30
C PRO A 227 2.19 -7.04 -8.08
N ILE A 228 2.07 -8.33 -8.40
CA ILE A 228 0.88 -9.13 -8.14
C ILE A 228 0.97 -9.67 -6.72
N HIS A 229 -0.12 -9.56 -5.98
CA HIS A 229 -0.25 -10.08 -4.63
C HIS A 229 -1.29 -11.19 -4.61
N LYS A 230 -1.07 -12.21 -3.78
CA LYS A 230 -2.11 -13.14 -3.37
C LYS A 230 -2.69 -12.71 -2.03
N VAL A 231 -3.99 -12.90 -1.87
CA VAL A 231 -4.75 -12.61 -0.65
C VAL A 231 -5.37 -13.91 -0.18
N GLU A 232 -5.13 -14.24 1.08
CA GLU A 232 -5.80 -15.36 1.73
C GLU A 232 -7.13 -14.90 2.32
N LEU A 233 -8.20 -15.61 1.94
CA LEU A 233 -9.54 -15.36 2.43
C LEU A 233 -10.01 -16.50 3.33
N ASP A 234 -10.64 -16.14 4.44
CA ASP A 234 -11.34 -17.10 5.30
C ASP A 234 -12.66 -17.50 4.65
N ALA A 235 -12.74 -18.75 4.20
CA ALA A 235 -13.93 -19.29 3.53
C ALA A 235 -15.16 -19.30 4.45
N GLU A 236 -14.99 -19.36 5.78
CA GLU A 236 -16.09 -19.39 6.75
C GLU A 236 -16.67 -17.99 7.03
N GLY A 237 -15.98 -16.92 6.61
CA GLY A 237 -16.41 -15.52 6.79
C GLY A 237 -17.25 -14.94 5.65
N PHE A 238 -17.45 -15.69 4.56
CA PHE A 238 -18.33 -15.27 3.46
C PHE A 238 -19.77 -15.69 3.75
N VAL A 239 -20.72 -14.81 3.42
CA VAL A 239 -22.14 -15.14 3.47
C VAL A 239 -22.35 -16.34 2.54
N ASP A 240 -22.90 -17.44 3.07
CA ASP A 240 -23.40 -18.55 2.27
C ASP A 240 -24.33 -17.95 1.23
N THR A 241 -23.90 -17.90 -0.03
CA THR A 241 -24.81 -17.60 -1.12
C THR A 241 -25.71 -18.81 -1.19
N ASP A 242 -26.96 -18.67 -0.72
CA ASP A 242 -27.98 -19.72 -0.67
C ASP A 242 -27.78 -20.75 -1.80
N ASP A 243 -27.60 -22.02 -1.41
CA ASP A 243 -27.26 -23.21 -2.22
C ASP A 243 -28.12 -23.46 -3.49
N ASN A 244 -29.07 -22.59 -3.82
CA ASN A 244 -30.01 -22.75 -4.94
C ASN A 244 -29.45 -22.34 -6.32
N THR A 245 -28.29 -21.69 -6.41
CA THR A 245 -27.71 -21.30 -7.72
C THR A 245 -26.67 -22.29 -8.26
N THR A 246 -26.15 -23.20 -7.43
CA THR A 246 -25.05 -24.09 -7.82
C THR A 246 -25.52 -25.40 -8.46
N GLU A 247 -26.71 -25.90 -8.11
CA GLU A 247 -27.23 -27.15 -8.68
C GLU A 247 -27.74 -27.00 -10.12
N ALA A 248 -28.17 -25.80 -10.53
CA ALA A 248 -28.77 -25.59 -11.86
C ALA A 248 -27.75 -25.61 -13.01
N ILE A 249 -26.47 -25.29 -12.75
CA ILE A 249 -25.45 -25.15 -13.82
C ILE A 249 -24.72 -26.47 -14.10
N ILE A 250 -24.67 -27.39 -13.14
CA ILE A 250 -23.91 -28.65 -13.28
C ILE A 250 -24.69 -29.72 -14.05
N ALA A 251 -26.03 -29.66 -14.05
CA ALA A 251 -26.86 -30.72 -14.61
C ALA A 251 -26.90 -30.76 -16.16
N GLU A 252 -26.60 -29.67 -16.87
CA GLU A 252 -26.78 -29.63 -18.33
C GLU A 252 -25.58 -30.10 -19.18
N ASN A 253 -24.37 -30.26 -18.61
CA ASN A 253 -23.16 -30.44 -19.41
C ASN A 253 -22.39 -31.76 -19.26
N VAL A 254 -23.01 -32.83 -18.71
CA VAL A 254 -22.37 -34.16 -18.72
C VAL A 254 -23.22 -35.17 -19.47
N LYS A 255 -23.00 -35.29 -20.78
CA LYS A 255 -23.33 -36.51 -21.54
C LYS A 255 -22.09 -37.40 -21.68
N SER A 256 -22.33 -38.66 -21.32
CA SER A 256 -21.47 -39.84 -21.18
C SER A 256 -20.33 -40.06 -22.19
N ALA A 257 -19.24 -40.66 -21.70
CA ALA A 257 -18.57 -41.77 -22.39
C ALA A 257 -17.86 -42.74 -21.40
N ALA A 258 -18.36 -43.97 -21.42
CA ALA A 258 -17.69 -45.27 -21.26
C ALA A 258 -17.02 -45.69 -19.92
N GLU A 259 -17.51 -46.84 -19.46
CA GLU A 259 -17.00 -47.79 -18.47
C GLU A 259 -15.58 -48.30 -18.76
N VAL A 260 -14.83 -48.72 -17.73
CA VAL A 260 -14.38 -50.11 -17.47
C VAL A 260 -13.60 -50.14 -16.13
N GLY A 261 -13.91 -51.10 -15.25
CA GLY A 261 -12.93 -51.69 -14.33
C GLY A 261 -13.20 -51.62 -12.83
N HIS A 262 -13.87 -52.65 -12.30
CA HIS A 262 -13.98 -52.96 -10.87
C HIS A 262 -12.63 -53.17 -10.17
N VAL A 263 -12.41 -52.49 -9.03
CA VAL A 263 -11.80 -53.10 -7.83
C VAL A 263 -12.46 -52.51 -6.58
N GLN A 264 -13.13 -53.37 -5.80
CA GLN A 264 -13.62 -53.04 -4.48
C GLN A 264 -12.46 -53.03 -3.47
N GLN A 265 -12.35 -51.98 -2.65
CA GLN A 265 -11.93 -52.14 -1.24
C GLN A 265 -12.64 -51.13 -0.34
N LYS A 266 -13.35 -51.69 0.64
CA LYS A 266 -14.13 -51.01 1.68
C LYS A 266 -13.22 -50.79 2.90
N LYS A 267 -13.07 -49.54 3.39
CA LYS A 267 -13.47 -49.13 4.76
C LYS A 267 -12.91 -47.77 5.21
N LYS A 268 -13.87 -46.97 5.70
CA LYS A 268 -13.87 -46.14 6.93
C LYS A 268 -12.99 -44.86 6.97
N GLY A 269 -13.64 -43.74 6.64
CA GLY A 269 -14.23 -42.85 7.64
C GLY A 269 -13.30 -42.03 8.53
N ALA A 270 -12.98 -40.81 8.08
CA ALA A 270 -12.84 -39.61 8.91
C ALA A 270 -13.03 -38.38 8.02
N ARG A 271 -14.25 -37.82 7.99
CA ARG A 271 -14.59 -36.61 7.21
C ARG A 271 -14.18 -35.37 8.02
N GLY A 272 -12.88 -35.11 8.10
CA GLY A 272 -12.42 -33.75 8.39
C GLY A 272 -12.60 -32.94 7.11
N LYS A 273 -13.60 -32.06 7.03
CA LYS A 273 -13.62 -30.99 6.03
C LYS A 273 -12.40 -30.12 6.34
N LYS A 274 -11.26 -30.37 5.68
CA LYS A 274 -10.22 -29.36 5.55
C LYS A 274 -10.81 -28.31 4.62
N SER A 275 -11.24 -27.17 5.15
CA SER A 275 -11.52 -26.01 4.32
C SER A 275 -10.19 -25.61 3.68
N THR A 276 -10.14 -25.64 2.35
CA THR A 276 -8.99 -25.13 1.62
C THR A 276 -9.14 -23.61 1.59
N PRO A 277 -8.17 -22.82 2.09
CA PRO A 277 -8.26 -21.37 2.03
C PRO A 277 -8.30 -20.92 0.57
N ILE A 278 -9.21 -20.00 0.24
CA ILE A 278 -9.32 -19.45 -1.10
C ILE A 278 -8.19 -18.43 -1.28
N LYS A 279 -7.39 -18.60 -2.34
CA LYS A 279 -6.36 -17.64 -2.72
C LYS A 279 -6.85 -16.78 -3.87
N LEU A 280 -6.92 -15.49 -3.63
CA LEU A 280 -7.23 -14.50 -4.66
C LEU A 280 -5.97 -13.79 -5.11
N MET A 281 -5.84 -13.50 -6.40
CA MET A 281 -4.76 -12.65 -6.91
C MET A 281 -5.26 -11.24 -7.22
N PHE A 282 -4.49 -10.26 -6.79
CA PHE A 282 -4.82 -8.84 -6.90
C PHE A 282 -3.62 -7.99 -7.31
N GLN A 283 -3.95 -6.85 -7.93
CA GLN A 283 -3.02 -5.74 -8.16
C GLN A 283 -3.44 -4.54 -7.30
N ASN A 284 -2.46 -3.78 -6.78
CA ASN A 284 -2.74 -2.50 -6.14
C ASN A 284 -3.43 -1.56 -7.15
N GLY A 285 -4.70 -1.21 -6.91
CA GLY A 285 -5.48 -0.35 -7.81
C GLY A 285 -6.66 -0.98 -8.55
N ALA A 286 -7.01 -2.25 -8.24
CA ALA A 286 -8.19 -3.03 -8.67
C ALA A 286 -7.95 -4.05 -9.79
N CYS A 287 -8.01 -5.33 -9.42
CA CYS A 287 -8.73 -6.43 -10.09
C CYS A 287 -8.67 -7.64 -9.15
N SER A 288 -9.78 -8.37 -8.96
CA SER A 288 -9.88 -9.53 -8.06
C SER A 288 -10.09 -10.80 -8.88
N LEU A 289 -9.17 -11.77 -8.80
CA LEU A 289 -9.37 -13.08 -9.43
C LEU A 289 -9.36 -14.20 -8.38
N VAL A 290 -10.39 -15.04 -8.41
CA VAL A 290 -10.51 -16.24 -7.56
C VAL A 290 -9.87 -17.43 -8.27
N MET A 291 -8.87 -18.05 -7.63
CA MET A 291 -8.36 -19.34 -8.10
C MET A 291 -8.90 -20.48 -7.20
N PRO A 292 -9.40 -21.58 -7.79
CA PRO A 292 -9.72 -22.81 -7.07
C PRO A 292 -8.48 -23.59 -6.61
#